data_AF-A0A3B9BUU4-F1
#
_entry.id   AF-A0A3B9BUU4-F1
#
_cell.length_a   1.000
_cell.length_b   1.000
_cell.length_c   1.000
_cell.angle_alpha   90.00
_cell.angle_beta   90.00
_cell.angle_gamma   90.00
#
_symmetry.space_group_name_H-M   'P 1'
#
loop_
_entity.id
_entity.type
_entity.pdbx_description
1 polymer ?
#
loop_
_entity_poly.entity_id
_entity_poly.type
_entity_poly.pdbx_seq_one_letter_code
_entity_poly.pdbx_strand_id
1 'polypeptide(L)'
;MTQINTKMDLFLESIYEPFRVHILNMIILAFDMLRAQPVLDLGTSNLFHLLQIEGQQLVGESCIHPLVPMDSLFAPRKLVGMFLIAPRLGVRVPMYALIDAAAGN
;
A
#
# COMPACT_ATOMS: atom_id res chain seq x y z
N MET A 1 21.25 -1.85 -8.98
CA MET A 1 19.80 -1.67 -8.76
C MET A 1 19.42 -2.42 -7.48
N THR A 2 20.08 -2.07 -6.36
CA THR A 2 20.25 -2.97 -5.19
C THR A 2 20.31 -2.19 -3.87
N GLN A 3 19.78 -0.95 -3.85
CA GLN A 3 19.80 -0.06 -2.68
C GLN A 3 18.42 0.15 -2.06
N ILE A 4 17.36 -0.04 -2.85
CA ILE A 4 15.96 0.13 -2.42
C ILE A 4 15.48 -1.07 -1.57
N ASN A 5 15.82 -2.30 -1.94
CA ASN A 5 15.42 -3.49 -1.17
C ASN A 5 16.12 -3.53 0.21
N THR A 6 17.42 -3.19 0.26
CA THR A 6 18.18 -3.18 1.52
C THR A 6 17.66 -2.15 2.51
N LYS A 7 17.16 -0.99 2.05
CA LYS A 7 16.59 0.03 2.95
C LYS A 7 15.21 -0.34 3.48
N MET A 8 14.39 -1.01 2.68
CA MET A 8 13.05 -1.44 3.12
C MET A 8 13.14 -2.58 4.14
N ASP A 9 14.07 -3.52 3.93
CA ASP A 9 14.41 -4.57 4.92
C ASP A 9 14.95 -3.98 6.22
N LEU A 10 15.93 -3.07 6.14
CA LEU A 10 16.52 -2.43 7.31
C LEU A 10 15.48 -1.63 8.11
N PHE A 11 14.48 -1.07 7.41
CA PHE A 11 13.40 -0.32 8.04
C PHE A 11 12.46 -1.23 8.82
N LEU A 12 12.08 -2.40 8.25
CA LEU A 12 11.17 -3.36 8.87
C LEU A 12 11.83 -4.09 10.06
N GLU A 13 13.14 -4.30 10.04
CA GLU A 13 13.87 -5.00 11.10
C GLU A 13 14.01 -4.16 12.39
N SER A 14 13.91 -2.83 12.30
CA SER A 14 13.95 -1.94 13.48
C SER A 14 12.56 -1.57 14.03
N ILE A 15 11.48 -2.15 13.49
CA ILE A 15 10.11 -1.79 13.91
C ILE A 15 9.60 -2.76 14.97
N TYR A 16 8.87 -2.21 15.94
CA TYR A 16 8.06 -2.96 16.89
C TYR A 16 7.24 -4.06 16.19
N GLU A 17 7.40 -5.31 16.63
CA GLU A 17 6.88 -6.50 15.94
C GLU A 17 5.39 -6.44 15.56
N PRO A 18 4.47 -6.01 16.45
CA PRO A 18 3.06 -5.85 16.11
C PRO A 18 2.80 -4.92 14.91
N PHE A 19 3.53 -3.80 14.80
CA PHE A 19 3.39 -2.88 13.68
C PHE A 19 3.87 -3.50 12.37
N ARG A 20 4.97 -4.26 12.42
CA ARG A 20 5.54 -4.94 11.25
C ARG A 20 4.57 -5.96 10.67
N VAL A 21 3.99 -6.81 11.52
CA VAL A 21 3.00 -7.82 11.12
C VAL A 21 1.79 -7.16 10.46
N HIS A 22 1.30 -6.05 11.04
CA HIS A 22 0.13 -5.36 10.52
C HIS A 22 0.38 -4.73 9.14
N ILE A 23 1.52 -4.07 8.95
CA ILE A 23 1.90 -3.50 7.65
C ILE A 23 2.05 -4.59 6.60
N LEU A 24 2.66 -5.73 6.95
CA LEU A 24 2.78 -6.87 6.04
C LEU A 24 1.41 -7.43 5.66
N ASN A 25 0.48 -7.55 6.62
CA ASN A 25 -0.88 -8.00 6.35
C ASN A 25 -1.63 -7.04 5.40
N MET A 26 -1.49 -5.72 5.60
CA MET A 26 -2.08 -4.72 4.70
C MET A 26 -1.51 -4.82 3.27
N ILE A 27 -0.20 -5.04 3.15
CA ILE A 27 0.47 -5.23 1.86
C ILE A 27 -0.04 -6.50 1.17
N ILE A 28 -0.10 -7.62 1.90
CA ILE A 28 -0.60 -8.90 1.38
C ILE A 28 -2.05 -8.74 0.90
N LEU A 29 -2.93 -8.16 1.71
CA LEU A 29 -4.33 -7.91 1.35
C LEU A 29 -4.45 -7.10 0.06
N ALA A 30 -3.62 -6.06 -0.10
CA ALA A 30 -3.61 -5.26 -1.30
C ALA A 30 -3.18 -6.07 -2.54
N PHE A 31 -2.10 -6.84 -2.45
CA PHE A 31 -1.61 -7.64 -3.58
C PHE A 31 -2.53 -8.83 -3.92
N ASP A 32 -3.15 -9.46 -2.92
CA ASP A 32 -4.11 -10.54 -3.16
C ASP A 32 -5.33 -10.03 -3.91
N MET A 33 -5.83 -8.84 -3.55
CA MET A 33 -6.95 -8.22 -4.26
C MET A 33 -6.58 -7.82 -5.70
N LEU A 34 -5.36 -7.30 -5.90
CA LEU A 34 -4.84 -6.98 -7.23
C LEU A 34 -4.65 -8.22 -8.11
N ARG A 35 -4.25 -9.36 -7.52
CA ARG A 35 -4.10 -10.63 -8.23
C ARG A 35 -5.47 -11.27 -8.55
N ALA A 36 -6.43 -11.16 -7.64
CA ALA A 36 -7.78 -11.70 -7.84
C ALA A 36 -8.60 -10.90 -8.86
N GLN A 37 -8.30 -9.61 -9.05
CA GLN A 37 -9.04 -8.71 -9.93
C GLN A 37 -8.10 -8.09 -10.99
N PRO A 38 -7.95 -8.70 -12.18
CA PRO A 38 -7.06 -8.19 -13.23
C PRO A 38 -7.46 -6.78 -13.73
N VAL A 39 -8.74 -6.44 -13.62
CA VAL A 39 -9.26 -5.07 -13.77
C VAL A 39 -9.90 -4.67 -12.46
N LEU A 40 -9.30 -3.70 -11.77
CA LEU A 40 -9.80 -3.17 -10.52
C LEU A 40 -10.77 -2.03 -10.82
N ASP A 41 -12.04 -2.21 -10.46
CA ASP A 41 -13.03 -1.14 -10.48
C ASP A 41 -12.88 -0.30 -9.21
N LEU A 42 -12.27 0.88 -9.33
CA LEU A 42 -12.01 1.74 -8.18
C LEU A 42 -13.28 2.40 -7.65
N GLY A 43 -14.36 2.44 -8.42
CA GLY A 43 -15.67 2.92 -7.97
C GLY A 43 -16.41 1.97 -7.04
N THR A 44 -16.10 0.67 -7.11
CA THR A 44 -16.78 -0.39 -6.33
C THR A 44 -15.85 -1.20 -5.44
N SER A 45 -14.54 -1.01 -5.57
CA SER A 45 -13.55 -1.72 -4.78
C SER A 45 -13.57 -1.28 -3.31
N ASN A 46 -13.76 -2.26 -2.43
CA ASN A 46 -13.62 -2.07 -0.98
C ASN A 46 -12.16 -2.01 -0.50
N LEU A 47 -11.18 -2.06 -1.41
CA LEU A 47 -9.75 -2.08 -1.05
C LEU A 47 -9.36 -0.89 -0.17
N PHE A 48 -9.79 0.32 -0.54
CA PHE A 48 -9.47 1.54 0.22
C PHE A 48 -10.11 1.54 1.60
N HIS A 49 -11.35 1.08 1.67
CA HIS A 49 -12.07 0.99 2.93
C HIS A 49 -11.41 -0.02 3.88
N LEU A 50 -11.00 -1.19 3.36
CA LEU A 50 -10.30 -2.21 4.15
C LEU A 50 -8.94 -1.69 4.63
N LEU A 51 -8.12 -1.09 3.75
CA LEU A 51 -6.84 -0.52 4.14
C LEU A 51 -7.00 0.64 5.14
N GLN A 52 -8.08 1.41 5.05
CA GLN A 52 -8.38 2.47 6.01
C GLN A 52 -8.76 1.91 7.38
N ILE A 53 -9.57 0.85 7.44
CA ILE A 53 -9.90 0.15 8.69
C ILE A 53 -8.64 -0.39 9.35
N GLU A 54 -7.81 -1.11 8.60
CA GLU A 54 -6.54 -1.66 9.09
C GLU A 54 -5.61 -0.54 9.59
N GLY A 55 -5.53 0.57 8.86
CA GLY A 55 -4.75 1.74 9.27
C GLY A 55 -5.27 2.44 10.52
N GLN A 56 -6.59 2.43 10.76
CA GLN A 56 -7.17 2.99 11.98
C GLN A 56 -6.93 2.10 13.21
N GLN A 57 -6.90 0.78 13.03
CA GLN A 57 -6.54 -0.16 14.09
C GLN A 57 -5.10 0.09 14.59
N LEU A 58 -4.16 0.38 13.69
CA LEU A 58 -2.78 0.77 14.04
C LEU A 58 -2.70 2.01 14.94
N VAL A 59 -3.57 3.00 14.70
CA VAL A 59 -3.63 4.23 15.53
C VAL A 59 -4.21 3.92 16.91
N GLY A 60 -5.22 3.05 16.98
CA GLY A 60 -5.84 2.61 18.22
C GLY A 60 -4.89 1.85 19.15
N GLU A 61 -3.96 1.08 18.58
CA GLU A 61 -2.97 0.31 19.34
C GLU A 61 -1.80 1.15 19.90
N SER A 62 -1.84 2.49 19.74
CA SER A 62 -0.76 3.40 20.17
C SER A 62 0.61 2.97 19.62
N CYS A 63 0.63 2.37 18.44
CA CYS A 63 1.86 1.98 17.79
C CYS A 63 2.69 3.24 17.53
N ILE A 64 3.89 3.30 18.11
CA ILE A 64 4.83 4.38 17.81
C ILE A 64 5.27 4.20 16.37
N HIS A 65 4.66 4.97 15.46
CA HIS A 65 5.08 5.00 14.07
C HIS A 65 6.56 5.39 14.02
N PRO A 66 7.44 4.57 13.42
CA PRO A 66 8.83 4.94 13.26
C PRO A 66 8.92 6.27 12.52
N LEU A 67 9.82 7.15 12.95
CA LEU A 67 10.04 8.41 12.26
C LEU A 67 10.70 8.14 10.91
N VAL A 68 9.87 8.00 9.88
CA VAL A 68 10.29 7.81 8.49
C VAL A 68 10.79 9.13 7.89
N PRO A 69 11.87 9.11 7.08
CA PRO A 69 12.28 10.26 6.28
C PRO A 69 11.12 10.78 5.43
N MET A 70 10.93 12.10 5.37
CA MET A 70 9.83 12.71 4.63
C MET A 70 9.78 12.29 3.14
N ASP A 71 10.94 12.07 2.53
CA ASP A 71 11.07 11.60 1.15
C ASP A 71 10.51 10.19 0.92
N SER A 72 10.60 9.31 1.92
CA SER A 72 10.02 7.95 1.83
C SER A 72 8.49 7.97 1.89
N LEU A 73 7.91 9.03 2.47
CA LEU A 73 6.46 9.22 2.54
C LEU A 73 5.87 9.84 1.27
N PHE A 74 6.69 10.44 0.42
CA PHE A 74 6.20 11.15 -0.76
C PHE A 74 5.51 10.24 -1.76
N ALA A 75 6.13 9.10 -2.09
CA ALA A 75 5.58 8.15 -3.05
C ALA A 75 4.29 7.48 -2.55
N PRO A 76 4.23 6.90 -1.32
CA PRO A 76 2.98 6.36 -0.77
C PRO A 76 1.85 7.40 -0.73
N ARG A 77 2.13 8.66 -0.33
CA ARG A 77 1.10 9.71 -0.28
C ARG A 77 0.57 10.10 -1.66
N LYS A 78 1.43 10.14 -2.68
CA LYS A 78 1.02 10.37 -4.07
C LYS A 78 0.11 9.25 -4.56
N LEU A 79 0.51 8.00 -4.33
CA LEU A 79 -0.27 6.84 -4.75
C LEU A 79 -1.61 6.80 -4.03
N VAL A 80 -1.62 6.86 -2.70
CA VAL A 80 -2.87 6.85 -1.91
C VAL A 80 -3.79 8.00 -2.32
N GLY A 81 -3.24 9.21 -2.51
CA GLY A 81 -4.03 10.36 -2.98
C GLY A 81 -4.69 10.13 -4.35
N MET A 82 -3.96 9.54 -5.31
CA MET A 82 -4.51 9.19 -6.63
C MET A 82 -5.62 8.14 -6.53
N PHE A 83 -5.46 7.17 -5.64
CA PHE A 83 -6.49 6.17 -5.45
C PHE A 83 -7.71 6.70 -4.67
N LEU A 84 -7.57 7.69 -3.78
CA LEU A 84 -8.72 8.27 -3.07
C LEU A 84 -9.65 9.07 -4.01
N ILE A 85 -9.11 9.61 -5.09
CA ILE A 85 -9.91 10.32 -6.12
C ILE A 85 -10.49 9.38 -7.17
N ALA A 86 -9.89 8.20 -7.36
CA ALA A 86 -10.29 7.27 -8.41
C ALA A 86 -11.73 6.70 -8.28
N PRO A 87 -12.25 6.40 -7.08
CA PRO A 87 -13.66 6.02 -6.91
C PRO A 87 -14.63 7.08 -7.37
N ARG A 88 -14.32 8.36 -7.13
CA ARG A 88 -15.15 9.50 -7.56
C ARG A 88 -15.19 9.67 -9.07
N LEU A 89 -14.17 9.17 -9.75
CA LEU A 89 -14.08 9.20 -11.21
C LEU A 89 -14.68 7.93 -11.86
N GLY A 90 -15.10 6.94 -11.07
CA GLY A 90 -15.67 5.68 -11.57
C GLY A 90 -14.70 4.89 -12.48
N VAL A 91 -13.40 5.05 -12.28
CA VAL A 91 -12.38 4.53 -13.20
C VAL A 91 -12.13 3.05 -12.95
N ARG A 92 -12.11 2.29 -14.04
CA ARG A 92 -11.66 0.89 -14.06
C ARG A 92 -10.22 0.85 -14.54
N VAL A 93 -9.34 0.30 -13.71
CA VAL A 93 -7.90 0.30 -13.99
C VAL A 93 -7.41 -1.15 -14.15
N PRO A 94 -6.80 -1.51 -15.30
CA PRO A 94 -6.15 -2.80 -15.47
C PRO A 94 -4.80 -2.80 -14.72
N MET A 95 -4.88 -2.94 -13.40
CA MET A 95 -3.72 -2.82 -12.51
C MET A 95 -2.62 -3.83 -12.84
N TYR A 96 -2.99 -5.06 -13.21
CA TYR A 96 -2.02 -6.08 -13.60
C TYR A 96 -1.21 -5.65 -14.82
N ALA A 97 -1.87 -5.13 -15.87
CA ALA A 97 -1.19 -4.66 -17.08
C ALA A 97 -0.29 -3.45 -16.82
N LEU A 98 -0.67 -2.57 -15.89
CA LEU A 98 0.16 -1.42 -15.51
C LEU A 98 1.41 -1.85 -14.74
N ILE A 99 1.28 -2.83 -13.83
CA ILE A 99 2.40 -3.36 -13.06
C ILE A 99 3.36 -4.13 -13.99
N ASP A 100 2.82 -4.94 -14.89
CA ASP A 100 3.59 -5.68 -15.89
C ASP A 100 4.38 -4.74 -16.81
N ALA A 101 3.72 -3.72 -17.36
CA ALA A 101 4.38 -2.68 -18.16
C ALA A 101 5.44 -1.89 -17.38
N ALA A 102 5.21 -1.63 -16.09
CA ALA A 102 6.18 -0.94 -15.24
C ALA A 102 7.35 -1.84 -14.80
N ALA A 103 7.15 -3.16 -14.76
CA ALA A 103 8.18 -4.15 -14.43
C ALA A 103 9.18 -4.36 -15.57
N GLY A 104 8.89 -3.87 -16.78
CA GLY A 104 9.83 -3.84 -17.90
C GLY A 104 10.13 -5.22 -18.48
N ASN A 105 9.11 -6.06 -18.61
CA ASN A 105 9.17 -7.29 -19.41
C ASN A 105 8.39 -7.14 -20.71
#